data_AF-A0A9W6DHD3-F1
#
_entry.id   AF-A0A9W6DHD3-F1
#
_cell.length_a   1.000
_cell.length_b   1.000
_cell.length_c   1.000
_cell.angle_alpha   90.00
_cell.angle_beta   90.00
_cell.angle_gamma   90.00
#
_symmetry.space_group_name_H-M   'P 1'
#
loop_
_entity.id
_entity.type
_entity.pdbx_description
1 polymer ?
#
loop_
_entity_poly.entity_id
_entity_poly.type
_entity_poly.pdbx_seq_one_letter_code
_entity_poly.pdbx_strand_id
1 'polypeptide(L)'
;MKLELIELQQWIYDLIYNNNSIYKFEDWIYYNDTIMTYVSYDDYIDLISINYEDKYARENLLRIIDQYVDYGVFESINLIRLLEKCLDKKLNFDQLAHIYQEFYYMYCKG
;
A
#
# COMPACT_ATOMS: atom_id res chain seq x y z
N MET A 1 18.02 -1.83 4.11
CA MET A 1 17.82 -0.37 3.92
C MET A 1 16.94 0.02 2.72
N LYS A 2 17.29 -0.22 1.44
CA LYS A 2 16.39 0.12 0.31
C LYS A 2 15.20 -0.83 0.13
N LEU A 3 15.33 -2.09 0.54
CA LEU A 3 14.33 -3.14 0.36
C LEU A 3 13.18 -3.10 1.39
N GLU A 4 13.41 -2.55 2.57
CA GLU A 4 12.46 -2.61 3.68
C GLU A 4 11.51 -1.38 3.72
N LEU A 5 11.97 -0.20 3.27
CA LEU A 5 11.09 0.94 2.98
C LEU A 5 10.05 0.58 1.90
N ILE A 6 10.44 -0.27 0.94
CA ILE A 6 9.55 -0.77 -0.11
C ILE A 6 8.42 -1.63 0.50
N GLU A 7 8.69 -2.42 1.54
CA GLU A 7 7.69 -3.31 2.14
C GLU A 7 6.59 -2.52 2.87
N LEU A 8 6.95 -1.52 3.68
CA LEU A 8 5.96 -0.66 4.33
C LEU A 8 5.14 0.15 3.29
N GLN A 9 5.81 0.72 2.29
CA GLN A 9 5.13 1.45 1.20
C GLN A 9 4.18 0.53 0.43
N GLN A 10 4.55 -0.74 0.23
CA GLN A 10 3.72 -1.73 -0.44
C GLN A 10 2.51 -2.16 0.41
N TRP A 11 2.66 -2.27 1.72
CA TRP A 11 1.53 -2.49 2.62
C TRP A 11 0.54 -1.32 2.59
N ILE A 12 1.04 -0.10 2.67
CA ILE A 12 0.20 1.10 2.57
C ILE A 12 -0.49 1.16 1.21
N TYR A 13 0.22 0.80 0.14
CA TYR A 13 -0.37 0.71 -1.21
C TYR A 13 -1.53 -0.26 -1.25
N ASP A 14 -1.30 -1.46 -0.72
CA ASP A 14 -2.28 -2.52 -0.73
C ASP A 14 -3.51 -2.19 0.14
N LEU A 15 -3.29 -1.49 1.24
CA LEU A 15 -4.35 -0.94 2.08
C LEU A 15 -5.14 0.12 1.32
N ILE A 16 -4.50 1.12 0.69
CA ILE A 16 -5.21 2.22 0.02
C ILE A 16 -5.94 1.75 -1.24
N TYR A 17 -5.25 1.01 -2.11
CA TYR A 17 -5.73 0.76 -3.48
C TYR A 17 -6.22 -0.66 -3.73
N ASN A 18 -5.65 -1.65 -3.05
CA ASN A 18 -5.79 -3.04 -3.48
C ASN A 18 -6.82 -3.83 -2.66
N ASN A 19 -7.64 -3.12 -1.89
CA ASN A 19 -8.66 -3.68 -0.99
C ASN A 19 -8.13 -4.86 -0.14
N ASN A 20 -6.82 -4.84 0.18
CA ASN A 20 -6.25 -5.90 0.99
C ASN A 20 -6.88 -5.85 2.37
N SER A 21 -7.09 -7.05 2.91
CA SER A 21 -7.71 -7.24 4.21
C SER A 21 -6.89 -6.53 5.28
N ILE A 22 -7.53 -5.64 6.02
CA ILE A 22 -6.91 -4.95 7.16
C ILE A 22 -6.36 -5.94 8.19
N TYR A 23 -6.96 -7.12 8.31
CA TYR A 23 -6.50 -8.22 9.15
C TYR A 23 -5.12 -8.75 8.75
N LYS A 24 -4.78 -8.73 7.45
CA LYS A 24 -3.43 -9.15 7.03
C LYS A 24 -2.38 -8.13 7.47
N PHE A 25 -2.74 -6.86 7.54
CA PHE A 25 -1.85 -5.81 8.03
C PHE A 25 -1.70 -5.88 9.55
N GLU A 26 -2.78 -6.16 10.27
CA GLU A 26 -2.76 -6.46 11.71
C GLU A 26 -1.77 -7.60 12.02
N ASP A 27 -1.92 -8.74 11.33
CA ASP A 27 -0.98 -9.87 11.47
C ASP A 27 0.46 -9.42 11.19
N TRP A 28 0.69 -8.68 10.11
CA TRP A 28 2.04 -8.22 9.76
C TRP A 28 2.65 -7.30 10.81
N ILE A 29 1.88 -6.37 11.39
CA ILE A 29 2.34 -5.49 12.48
C ILE A 29 2.76 -6.29 13.71
N TYR A 30 1.99 -7.33 14.07
CA TYR A 30 2.28 -8.12 15.26
C TYR A 30 3.48 -9.05 15.09
N TYR A 31 3.79 -9.47 13.87
CA TYR A 31 4.88 -10.42 13.60
C TYR A 31 6.16 -9.79 13.03
N ASN A 32 6.15 -8.50 12.71
CA ASN A 32 7.29 -7.83 12.08
C ASN A 32 7.85 -6.67 12.92
N ASP A 33 8.97 -6.94 13.60
CA ASP A 33 9.69 -5.95 14.41
C ASP A 33 10.28 -4.80 13.57
N THR A 34 10.38 -4.94 12.24
CA THR A 34 10.98 -3.90 11.39
C THR A 34 10.14 -2.63 11.33
N ILE A 35 8.84 -2.67 11.62
CA ILE A 35 7.99 -1.46 11.60
C ILE A 35 8.47 -0.40 12.60
N MET A 36 9.02 -0.81 13.75
CA MET A 36 9.59 0.10 14.75
C MET A 36 10.78 0.91 14.24
N THR A 37 11.39 0.51 13.11
CA THR A 37 12.47 1.26 12.47
C THR A 37 11.96 2.37 11.53
N TYR A 38 10.67 2.36 11.20
CA TYR A 38 10.03 3.28 10.25
C TYR A 38 9.12 4.29 10.91
N VAL A 39 8.42 3.89 11.98
CA VAL A 39 7.49 4.74 12.70
C VAL A 39 8.07 5.14 14.05
N SER A 40 7.60 6.28 14.58
CA SER A 40 7.90 6.66 15.95
C SER A 40 7.38 5.61 16.93
N TYR A 41 7.99 5.51 18.11
CA TYR A 41 7.51 4.60 19.14
C TYR A 41 6.05 4.88 19.52
N ASP A 42 5.67 6.16 19.61
CA ASP A 42 4.30 6.56 19.94
C ASP A 42 3.31 6.11 18.85
N ASP A 43 3.65 6.32 17.57
CA ASP A 43 2.81 5.86 16.45
C ASP A 43 2.75 4.33 16.37
N TYR A 44 3.83 3.62 16.72
CA TYR A 44 3.79 2.16 16.81
C TYR A 44 2.80 1.69 17.88
N ILE A 45 2.81 2.31 19.07
CA ILE A 45 1.85 2.02 20.12
C ILE A 45 0.42 2.31 19.66
N ASP A 46 0.20 3.42 18.96
CA ASP A 46 -1.11 3.75 18.41
C ASP A 46 -1.57 2.71 17.38
N LEU A 47 -0.66 2.22 16.51
CA LEU A 47 -0.98 1.20 15.50
C LEU A 47 -1.38 -0.15 16.08
N ILE A 48 -0.69 -0.63 17.13
CA ILE A 48 -1.04 -1.90 17.78
C ILE A 48 -2.30 -1.78 18.66
N SER A 49 -2.69 -0.55 19.01
CA SER A 49 -3.86 -0.25 19.82
C SER A 49 -5.15 -0.09 18.99
N ILE A 50 -5.05 -0.15 17.66
CA ILE A 50 -6.22 -0.12 16.79
C ILE A 50 -7.06 -1.37 17.02
N ASN A 51 -8.37 -1.20 17.21
CA ASN A 51 -9.31 -2.30 17.12
C ASN A 51 -9.59 -2.60 15.65
N TYR A 52 -8.92 -3.59 15.08
CA TYR A 52 -9.01 -3.96 13.66
C TYR A 52 -10.36 -4.55 13.23
N GLU A 53 -11.21 -4.93 14.18
CA GLU A 53 -12.59 -5.34 13.92
C GLU A 53 -13.54 -4.15 13.73
N ASP A 54 -13.12 -2.93 14.10
CA ASP A 54 -13.94 -1.73 13.96
C ASP A 54 -14.07 -1.30 12.50
N LYS A 55 -15.26 -0.83 12.10
CA LYS A 55 -15.53 -0.38 10.72
C LYS A 55 -14.69 0.84 10.30
N TYR A 56 -14.15 1.60 11.24
CA TYR A 56 -13.24 2.74 11.04
C TYR A 56 -11.77 2.37 11.26
N ALA A 57 -11.44 1.11 11.53
CA ALA A 57 -10.06 0.67 11.77
C ALA A 57 -9.12 1.07 10.63
N ARG A 58 -9.59 0.95 9.38
CA ARG A 58 -8.84 1.33 8.19
C ARG A 58 -8.54 2.83 8.17
N GLU A 59 -9.51 3.67 8.53
CA GLU A 59 -9.33 5.13 8.57
C GLU A 59 -8.36 5.54 9.67
N ASN A 60 -8.51 4.95 10.86
CA ASN A 60 -7.60 5.19 11.99
C ASN A 60 -6.16 4.80 11.68
N LEU A 61 -6.00 3.63 11.03
CA LEU A 61 -4.74 3.14 10.54
C LEU A 61 -4.13 4.10 9.54
N LEU A 62 -4.87 4.50 8.49
CA LEU A 62 -4.35 5.40 7.47
C LEU A 62 -3.93 6.73 8.09
N ARG A 63 -4.71 7.28 9.03
CA ARG A 63 -4.36 8.53 9.73
C ARG A 63 -2.99 8.49 10.40
N ILE A 64 -2.57 7.34 10.92
CA ILE A 64 -1.27 7.21 11.61
C ILE A 64 -0.15 7.00 10.59
N ILE A 65 -0.37 6.18 9.56
CA ILE A 65 0.71 5.77 8.64
C ILE A 65 0.91 6.77 7.49
N ASP A 66 -0.11 7.58 7.16
CA ASP A 66 -0.08 8.54 6.05
C ASP A 66 1.14 9.48 6.08
N GLN A 67 1.51 9.95 7.28
CA GLN A 67 2.67 10.82 7.48
C GLN A 67 4.02 10.17 7.12
N TYR A 68 4.08 8.83 7.04
CA TYR A 68 5.27 8.06 6.68
C TYR A 68 5.31 7.69 5.19
N VAL A 69 4.30 8.10 4.41
CA VAL A 69 4.21 7.83 2.98
C VAL A 69 5.01 8.85 2.19
N ASP A 70 6.04 8.39 1.47
CA ASP A 70 6.60 9.18 0.38
C ASP A 70 5.74 8.95 -0.87
N TYR A 71 4.77 9.84 -1.07
CA TYR A 71 3.84 9.75 -2.19
C TYR A 71 4.51 9.77 -3.57
N GLY A 72 5.68 10.39 -3.69
CA GLY A 72 6.44 10.39 -4.94
C GLY A 72 7.05 9.01 -5.24
N VAL A 73 7.67 8.39 -4.24
CA VAL A 73 8.20 7.02 -4.33
C VAL A 73 7.07 6.03 -4.53
N PHE A 74 5.99 6.19 -3.79
CA PHE A 74 4.79 5.36 -3.87
C PHE A 74 4.19 5.34 -5.28
N GLU A 75 3.93 6.51 -5.87
CA GLU A 75 3.39 6.61 -7.22
C GLU A 75 4.36 6.08 -8.27
N SER A 76 5.66 6.27 -8.05
CA SER A 76 6.69 5.69 -8.93
C SER A 76 6.65 4.16 -8.92
N ILE A 77 6.52 3.55 -7.74
CA ILE A 77 6.38 2.09 -7.62
C ILE A 77 5.10 1.61 -8.29
N ASN A 78 3.98 2.31 -8.09
CA ASN A 78 2.70 1.98 -8.71
C ASN A 78 2.80 2.00 -10.25
N LEU A 79 3.39 3.06 -10.80
CA LEU A 79 3.61 3.21 -12.23
C LEU A 79 4.48 2.09 -12.80
N ILE A 80 5.60 1.78 -12.14
CA ILE A 80 6.49 0.69 -12.55
C ILE A 80 5.72 -0.63 -12.58
N ARG A 81 4.92 -0.93 -11.55
CA ARG A 81 4.13 -2.17 -11.48
C ARG A 81 3.12 -2.29 -12.62
N LEU A 82 2.43 -1.21 -12.98
CA LEU A 82 1.49 -1.21 -14.10
C LEU A 82 2.19 -1.41 -15.44
N LEU A 83 3.36 -0.80 -15.62
CA LEU A 83 4.21 -1.00 -16.80
C LEU A 83 4.72 -2.44 -16.89
N GLU A 84 5.17 -3.02 -15.78
CA GLU A 84 5.60 -4.43 -15.71
C GLU A 84 4.47 -5.38 -16.07
N LYS A 85 3.25 -5.13 -15.59
CA LYS A 85 2.06 -5.90 -16.00
C LYS A 85 1.90 -5.84 -17.52
N CYS A 86 2.00 -4.66 -18.14
CA CYS A 86 1.88 -4.52 -19.61
C CYS A 86 2.92 -5.33 -20.39
N LEU A 87 4.08 -5.64 -19.79
CA LEU A 87 5.13 -6.45 -20.40
C LEU A 87 4.87 -7.95 -20.29
N ASP A 88 3.86 -8.38 -19.52
CA ASP A 88 3.50 -9.80 -19.41
C ASP A 88 2.87 -10.30 -20.71
N LYS A 89 3.64 -11.13 -21.43
CA LYS A 89 3.26 -11.72 -22.72
C LYS A 89 2.08 -12.69 -22.62
N LYS A 90 1.62 -13.04 -21.42
CA LYS A 90 0.45 -13.91 -21.19
C LYS A 90 -0.86 -13.13 -21.13
N LEU A 91 -0.83 -11.80 -21.09
CA LEU A 91 -2.03 -10.99 -21.04
C LEU A 91 -2.84 -11.14 -22.34
N ASN A 92 -4.15 -11.30 -22.18
CA ASN A 92 -5.09 -11.15 -23.29
C ASN A 92 -5.46 -9.68 -23.50
N PHE A 93 -6.18 -9.40 -24.59
CA PHE A 93 -6.57 -8.04 -24.97
C PHE A 93 -7.40 -7.33 -23.89
N ASP A 94 -8.36 -8.03 -23.27
CA ASP A 94 -9.24 -7.45 -22.25
C ASP A 94 -8.45 -7.05 -21.00
N GLN A 95 -7.52 -7.89 -20.56
CA GLN A 95 -6.65 -7.60 -19.42
C GLN A 95 -5.73 -6.42 -19.72
N LEU A 96 -5.18 -6.34 -20.94
CA LEU A 96 -4.36 -5.20 -21.36
C LEU A 96 -5.20 -3.91 -21.40
N ALA A 97 -6.42 -3.96 -21.94
CA ALA A 97 -7.34 -2.84 -21.98
C ALA A 97 -7.69 -2.32 -20.58
N HIS A 98 -7.88 -3.22 -19.60
CA HIS A 98 -8.08 -2.84 -18.20
C HIS A 98 -6.88 -2.08 -17.62
N ILE A 99 -5.64 -2.52 -17.89
CA ILE A 99 -4.44 -1.81 -17.42
C ILE A 99 -4.36 -0.41 -18.07
N TYR A 100 -4.65 -0.29 -19.37
CA TYR A 100 -4.72 1.02 -20.03
C TYR A 100 -5.79 1.94 -19.44
N GLN A 101 -6.94 1.40 -19.04
CA GLN A 101 -7.96 2.17 -18.33
C GLN A 101 -7.46 2.65 -16.96
N GLU A 102 -6.76 1.80 -16.20
CA GLU A 102 -6.13 2.20 -14.93
C GLU A 102 -5.17 3.37 -15.12
N PHE A 103 -4.28 3.32 -16.13
CA PHE A 103 -3.40 4.44 -16.47
C PHE A 103 -4.19 5.73 -16.76
N TYR A 104 -5.24 5.63 -17.57
CA TYR A 104 -6.05 6.79 -17.93
C TYR A 104 -6.75 7.39 -16.71
N TYR A 105 -7.34 6.56 -15.84
CA TYR A 105 -8.01 7.02 -14.63
C TYR A 105 -7.05 7.65 -13.62
N MET A 106 -5.86 7.06 -13.46
CA MET A 106 -4.87 7.55 -12.49
C MET A 106 -4.17 8.84 -12.93
N TYR A 107 -3.84 8.97 -14.23
CA TYR A 107 -2.88 9.99 -14.67
C TYR A 107 -3.37 10.92 -15.80
N CYS A 108 -4.54 10.67 -16.39
CA CYS A 108 -5.08 11.51 -17.49
C CYS A 108 -6.45 12.12 -17.19
N LYS A 109 -7.31 11.39 -16.48
CA LYS A 109 -8.61 11.89 -15.99
C LYS A 109 -8.49 12.52 -14.60
N GLY A 110 -7.42 12.19 -13.88
CA GLY A 110 -7.02 12.81 -12.61
C GLY A 110 -6.63 14.27 -12.80
#